data_AF-A0A662UJF2-F1
#
_entry.id   AF-A0A662UJF2-F1
#
_cell.length_a   1.000
_cell.length_b   1.000
_cell.length_c   1.000
_cell.angle_alpha   90.00
_cell.angle_beta   90.00
_cell.angle_gamma   90.00
#
_symmetry.space_group_name_H-M   'P 1'
#
loop_
_entity.id
_entity.type
_entity.pdbx_description
1 polymer ?
#
loop_
_entity_poly.entity_id
_entity_poly.type
_entity_poly.pdbx_seq_one_letter_code
_entity_poly.pdbx_strand_id
1 'polypeptide(L)'
;MIIVSGSWLVKDAERRDDLDVVYLTWNIGKYIVLLIHRKDIEKALGKKLGIKVSFSPYIVTSPTILGNVFLAITLLRYPFHKPYMRYILKLVLKKYSRRWLLLHFAFAVLGLLSANSLRDYTKYCSMIAENLLYIENARIPNSWRDTIKMGYVVASKYKLRYLSTLLLSCIENIESIQRYMPALNVNSSQFVNVVKEYLKFIQVEDVEELSGGISDALRCIYEVIVKFLLRYNMKWRTCSSIIITLMHPKILTYVTLNSMIKARVTKLFAWCRQQIPVLSPLAHP
;
A
#
# COMPACT_ATOMS: atom_id res chain seq x y z
N MET A 1 11.55 11.97 14.08
CA MET A 1 11.89 12.18 12.66
C MET A 1 10.58 12.30 11.90
N ILE A 2 10.41 13.34 11.07
CA ILE A 2 9.21 13.47 10.23
C ILE A 2 9.56 12.93 8.85
N ILE A 3 8.73 12.02 8.37
CA ILE A 3 8.70 11.55 6.99
C ILE A 3 7.47 12.17 6.36
N VAL A 4 7.65 12.83 5.23
CA VAL A 4 6.55 13.33 4.42
C VAL A 4 6.29 12.30 3.34
N SER A 5 5.03 11.98 3.11
CA SER A 5 4.53 11.03 2.12
C SER A 5 3.24 11.56 1.49
N GLY A 6 2.81 11.01 0.35
CA GLY A 6 1.63 11.54 -0.37
C GLY A 6 1.87 11.78 -1.85
N SER A 7 0.86 12.38 -2.50
CA SER A 7 0.95 12.93 -3.85
C SER A 7 2.15 13.88 -4.00
N TRP A 8 2.54 14.58 -2.93
CA TRP A 8 3.75 15.41 -2.90
C TRP A 8 5.08 14.68 -3.16
N LEU A 9 5.17 13.38 -2.87
CA LEU A 9 6.36 12.57 -3.19
C LEU A 9 6.35 12.02 -4.63
N VAL A 10 5.21 12.14 -5.32
CA VAL A 10 4.98 11.60 -6.65
C VAL A 10 4.95 12.76 -7.64
N LYS A 11 5.99 12.87 -8.50
CA LYS A 11 6.13 14.03 -9.40
C LYS A 11 4.98 14.17 -10.40
N ASP A 12 4.42 13.05 -10.84
CA ASP A 12 3.39 12.90 -11.85
C ASP A 12 1.99 12.65 -11.27
N ALA A 13 1.81 12.90 -9.96
CA ALA A 13 0.46 12.97 -9.39
C ALA A 13 -0.20 14.28 -9.84
N GLU A 14 -1.22 14.17 -10.70
CA GLU A 14 -1.95 15.32 -11.30
C GLU A 14 -2.50 16.33 -10.28
N ARG A 15 -2.71 15.93 -9.02
CA ARG A 15 -3.20 16.78 -7.94
C ARG A 15 -2.37 16.59 -6.68
N ARG A 16 -2.01 17.71 -6.05
CA ARG A 16 -1.24 17.79 -4.78
C ARG A 16 -2.15 18.27 -3.64
N ASP A 17 -3.38 17.80 -3.64
CA ASP A 17 -4.45 18.34 -2.78
C ASP A 17 -4.36 17.78 -1.35
N ASP A 18 -3.49 16.79 -1.15
CA ASP A 18 -3.31 16.04 0.09
C ASP A 18 -1.82 15.86 0.46
N LEU A 19 -1.57 15.79 1.76
CA LEU A 19 -0.25 15.54 2.33
C LEU A 19 -0.35 14.57 3.49
N ASP A 20 0.31 13.43 3.38
CA ASP A 20 0.39 12.43 4.43
C ASP A 20 1.72 12.57 5.18
N VAL A 21 1.66 13.10 6.39
CA VAL A 21 2.83 13.30 7.24
C VAL A 21 2.94 12.15 8.23
N VAL A 22 4.04 11.41 8.17
CA VAL A 22 4.35 10.33 9.10
C VAL A 22 5.40 10.77 10.10
N TYR A 23 5.08 10.80 11.39
CA TYR A 23 6.05 11.10 12.45
C TYR A 23 6.58 9.82 13.07
N LEU A 24 7.88 9.58 12.92
CA LEU A 24 8.58 8.47 13.52
C LEU A 24 9.20 8.84 14.88
N THR A 25 8.94 8.02 15.89
CA THR A 25 9.52 8.14 17.25
C THR A 25 9.93 6.81 17.83
N TRP A 26 10.99 6.81 18.64
CA TRP A 26 11.39 5.66 19.46
C TRP A 26 10.74 5.69 20.85
N ASN A 27 10.16 6.83 21.24
CA ASN A 27 9.56 7.07 22.54
C ASN A 27 8.04 6.85 22.50
N ILE A 28 7.55 5.91 23.31
CA ILE A 28 6.14 5.52 23.43
C ILE A 28 5.28 6.68 23.96
N GLY A 29 5.75 7.41 24.97
CA GLY A 29 5.05 8.58 25.51
C GLY A 29 4.80 9.65 24.46
N LYS A 30 5.83 10.00 23.67
CA LYS A 30 5.70 10.93 22.54
C LYS A 30 4.70 10.44 21.50
N TYR A 31 4.68 9.14 21.22
CA TYR A 31 3.70 8.57 20.30
C TYR A 31 2.26 8.70 20.79
N ILE A 32 2.01 8.41 22.08
CA ILE A 32 0.68 8.55 22.68
C ILE A 32 0.21 9.99 22.62
N VAL A 33 1.07 10.95 22.98
CA VAL A 33 0.75 12.40 22.89
C VAL A 33 0.38 12.78 21.45
N LEU A 34 1.13 12.30 20.46
CA LEU A 34 0.85 12.57 19.05
C LEU A 34 -0.44 11.92 18.54
N LEU A 35 -0.82 10.75 19.07
CA LEU A 35 -2.12 10.14 18.77
C LEU A 35 -3.27 11.00 19.30
N ILE A 36 -3.16 11.49 20.54
CA ILE A 36 -4.18 12.31 21.20
C ILE A 36 -4.38 13.63 20.42
N HIS A 37 -3.29 14.30 20.07
CA HIS A 37 -3.33 15.60 19.38
C HIS A 37 -3.36 15.50 17.85
N ARG A 38 -3.55 14.30 17.29
CA ARG A 38 -3.49 14.06 15.83
C ARG A 38 -4.36 15.06 15.06
N LYS A 39 -5.62 15.22 15.45
CA LYS A 39 -6.58 16.09 14.74
C LYS A 39 -6.16 17.56 14.78
N ASP A 40 -5.62 18.01 15.92
CA ASP A 40 -5.15 19.39 16.07
C ASP A 40 -3.92 19.64 15.21
N ILE A 41 -3.02 18.67 15.14
CA ILE A 41 -1.84 18.70 14.26
C ILE A 41 -2.25 18.74 12.79
N GLU A 42 -3.18 17.87 12.37
CA GLU A 42 -3.72 17.84 11.00
C GLU A 42 -4.36 19.20 10.64
N LYS A 43 -5.17 19.77 11.53
CA LYS A 43 -5.82 21.07 11.31
C LYS A 43 -4.81 22.22 11.25
N ALA A 44 -3.83 22.24 12.14
CA ALA A 44 -2.80 23.28 12.18
C ALA A 44 -1.89 23.22 10.95
N LEU A 45 -1.42 22.03 10.57
CA LEU A 45 -0.61 21.82 9.37
C LEU A 45 -1.41 22.13 8.11
N GLY A 46 -2.67 21.68 8.04
CA GLY A 46 -3.54 21.95 6.90
C GLY A 46 -3.79 23.43 6.70
N LYS A 47 -4.06 24.19 7.79
CA LYS A 47 -4.19 25.65 7.72
C LYS A 47 -2.91 26.33 7.25
N LYS A 48 -1.74 25.85 7.70
CA LYS A 48 -0.44 26.43 7.34
C LYS A 48 -0.05 26.16 5.88
N LEU A 49 -0.37 24.97 5.37
CA LEU A 49 0.05 24.52 4.04
C LEU A 49 -1.00 24.76 2.96
N GLY A 50 -2.22 25.14 3.32
CA GLY A 50 -3.31 25.38 2.37
C GLY A 50 -3.84 24.11 1.68
N ILE A 51 -3.49 22.93 2.20
CA ILE A 51 -3.86 21.62 1.66
C ILE A 51 -4.31 20.70 2.79
N LYS A 52 -5.06 19.63 2.46
CA LYS A 52 -5.50 18.68 3.47
C LYS A 52 -4.32 17.86 3.96
N VAL A 53 -4.09 17.83 5.28
CA VAL A 53 -3.00 17.07 5.89
C VAL A 53 -3.57 15.90 6.68
N SER A 54 -3.02 14.72 6.47
CA SER A 54 -3.26 13.52 7.28
C SER A 54 -1.97 13.20 8.04
N PHE A 55 -2.06 13.06 9.36
CA PHE A 55 -0.93 12.89 10.24
C PHE A 55 -0.95 11.50 10.87
N SER A 56 0.09 10.72 10.63
CA SER A 56 0.22 9.36 11.14
C SER A 56 1.44 9.24 12.05
N PRO A 57 1.27 9.22 13.39
CA PRO A 57 2.37 8.93 14.28
C PRO A 57 2.77 7.45 14.17
N TYR A 58 4.05 7.16 14.38
CA TYR A 58 4.62 5.83 14.20
C TYR A 58 5.73 5.55 15.21
N ILE A 59 5.63 4.42 15.92
CA ILE A 59 6.68 3.98 16.84
C ILE A 59 7.67 3.09 16.09
N VAL A 60 8.94 3.46 16.08
CA VAL A 60 10.01 2.69 15.42
C VAL A 60 10.34 1.39 16.17
N THR A 61 10.22 1.37 17.50
CA THR A 61 10.38 0.15 18.34
C THR A 61 9.19 -0.80 18.24
N SER A 62 8.01 -0.27 17.96
CA SER A 62 6.77 -1.00 17.70
C SER A 62 6.32 -0.76 16.25
N PRO A 63 7.15 -1.09 15.26
CA PRO A 63 6.78 -0.79 13.91
C PRO A 63 5.61 -1.70 13.51
N THR A 64 4.45 -1.11 13.25
CA THR A 64 3.33 -1.87 12.69
C THR A 64 3.69 -2.31 11.28
N ILE A 65 3.30 -3.50 10.89
CA ILE A 65 4.02 -4.14 9.79
C ILE A 65 3.72 -3.53 8.42
N LEU A 66 2.55 -2.92 8.28
CA LEU A 66 2.22 -2.09 7.13
C LEU A 66 2.99 -0.77 7.11
N GLY A 67 3.23 -0.17 8.28
CA GLY A 67 4.11 0.97 8.37
C GLY A 67 5.59 0.64 8.17
N ASN A 68 6.03 -0.62 8.34
CA ASN A 68 7.37 -1.06 7.97
C ASN A 68 7.52 -1.07 6.44
N VAL A 69 6.60 -1.74 5.75
CA VAL A 69 6.59 -1.76 4.28
C VAL A 69 6.52 -0.33 3.74
N PHE A 70 5.62 0.49 4.28
CA PHE A 70 5.51 1.90 3.92
C PHE A 70 6.81 2.69 4.19
N LEU A 71 7.39 2.52 5.38
CA LEU A 71 8.62 3.22 5.78
C LEU A 71 9.78 2.84 4.86
N ALA A 72 9.93 1.57 4.55
CA ALA A 72 10.99 1.14 3.67
C ALA A 72 10.75 1.54 2.21
N ILE A 73 9.53 1.45 1.68
CA ILE A 73 9.22 1.99 0.33
C ILE A 73 9.57 3.47 0.28
N THR A 74 9.19 4.25 1.30
CA THR A 74 9.48 5.68 1.37
C THR A 74 10.98 5.97 1.44
N LEU A 75 11.73 5.19 2.23
CA LEU A 75 13.18 5.30 2.35
C LEU A 75 13.94 4.79 1.11
N LEU A 76 13.40 3.82 0.37
CA LEU A 76 13.93 3.36 -0.92
C LEU A 76 13.63 4.36 -2.04
N ARG A 77 12.53 5.11 -1.91
CA ARG A 77 12.16 6.19 -2.83
C ARG A 77 13.05 7.42 -2.65
N TYR A 78 13.37 7.76 -1.41
CA TYR A 78 14.37 8.76 -1.06
C TYR A 78 15.52 8.14 -0.28
N PRO A 79 16.50 7.49 -0.96
CA PRO A 79 17.70 7.01 -0.30
C PRO A 79 18.57 8.21 0.07
N PHE A 80 18.22 8.89 1.16
CA PHE A 80 19.05 9.96 1.70
C PHE A 80 20.41 9.38 2.11
N HIS A 81 21.48 10.12 1.82
CA HIS A 81 22.86 9.72 2.12
C HIS A 81 23.21 9.68 3.62
N LYS A 82 22.27 9.99 4.51
CA LYS A 82 22.54 10.10 5.95
C LYS A 82 22.62 8.71 6.61
N PRO A 83 23.67 8.43 7.42
CA PRO A 83 23.89 7.10 8.02
C PRO A 83 22.71 6.57 8.85
N TYR A 84 22.02 7.44 9.60
CA TYR A 84 20.90 7.02 10.45
C TYR A 84 19.67 6.55 9.65
N MET A 85 19.41 7.09 8.45
CA MET A 85 18.30 6.66 7.60
C MET A 85 18.60 5.30 6.97
N ARG A 86 19.86 5.06 6.58
CA ARG A 86 20.32 3.72 6.13
C ARG A 86 20.18 2.68 7.24
N TYR A 87 20.48 3.06 8.49
CA TYR A 87 20.28 2.19 9.64
C TYR A 87 18.79 1.87 9.87
N ILE A 88 17.90 2.88 9.83
CA ILE A 88 16.45 2.67 9.93
C ILE A 88 15.96 1.78 8.80
N LEU A 89 16.37 2.02 7.55
CA LEU A 89 16.03 1.16 6.42
C LEU A 89 16.49 -0.28 6.70
N LYS A 90 17.74 -0.50 7.10
CA LYS A 90 18.26 -1.83 7.44
C LYS A 90 17.42 -2.53 8.51
N LEU A 91 16.96 -1.80 9.54
CA LEU A 91 16.11 -2.36 10.59
C LEU A 91 14.71 -2.75 10.09
N VAL A 92 14.13 -1.92 9.22
CA VAL A 92 12.81 -2.15 8.64
C VAL A 92 12.85 -3.32 7.66
N LEU A 93 13.89 -3.36 6.81
CA LEU A 93 14.15 -4.45 5.89
C LEU A 93 14.42 -5.77 6.64
N LYS A 94 15.18 -5.78 7.74
CA LYS A 94 15.43 -7.01 8.52
C LYS A 94 14.14 -7.72 9.02
N LYS A 95 13.00 -7.03 9.03
CA LYS A 95 11.68 -7.55 9.43
C LYS A 95 10.75 -7.85 8.23
N TYR A 96 11.26 -8.38 7.11
CA TYR A 96 10.39 -8.88 6.03
C TYR A 96 9.53 -10.04 6.55
N SER A 97 8.22 -9.85 6.59
CA SER A 97 7.30 -10.98 6.68
C SER A 97 6.47 -11.00 5.40
N ARG A 98 6.47 -12.17 4.73
CA ARG A 98 5.76 -12.42 3.46
C ARG A 98 4.29 -11.99 3.53
N ARG A 99 3.68 -12.10 4.72
CA ARG A 99 2.32 -11.65 5.03
C ARG A 99 2.01 -10.20 4.66
N TRP A 100 3.00 -9.31 4.73
CA TRP A 100 2.79 -7.87 4.55
C TRP A 100 3.03 -7.43 3.13
N LEU A 101 3.97 -8.08 2.46
CA LEU A 101 4.05 -8.05 1.00
C LEU A 101 2.75 -8.54 0.40
N LEU A 102 2.18 -9.61 0.96
CA LEU A 102 0.89 -10.11 0.55
C LEU A 102 -0.22 -9.09 0.81
N LEU A 103 -0.28 -8.49 2.00
CA LEU A 103 -1.32 -7.51 2.30
C LEU A 103 -1.19 -6.26 1.41
N HIS A 104 0.00 -5.70 1.24
CA HIS A 104 0.25 -4.55 0.37
C HIS A 104 -0.08 -4.86 -1.09
N PHE A 105 0.27 -6.06 -1.57
CA PHE A 105 -0.13 -6.54 -2.89
C PHE A 105 -1.64 -6.76 -3.02
N ALA A 106 -2.30 -7.38 -2.03
CA ALA A 106 -3.75 -7.57 -2.00
C ALA A 106 -4.50 -6.23 -2.06
N PHE A 107 -3.96 -5.21 -1.40
CA PHE A 107 -4.45 -3.83 -1.52
C PHE A 107 -4.36 -3.27 -2.93
N ALA A 108 -3.22 -3.47 -3.58
CA ALA A 108 -3.03 -3.03 -4.95
C ALA A 108 -3.95 -3.78 -5.92
N VAL A 109 -4.10 -5.10 -5.75
CA VAL A 109 -4.99 -5.95 -6.57
C VAL A 109 -6.46 -5.53 -6.41
N LEU A 110 -6.97 -5.44 -5.19
CA LEU A 110 -8.37 -5.03 -4.98
C LEU A 110 -8.60 -3.57 -5.39
N GLY A 111 -7.60 -2.71 -5.20
CA GLY A 111 -7.61 -1.35 -5.73
C GLY A 111 -7.73 -1.32 -7.25
N LEU A 112 -6.94 -2.13 -7.95
CA LEU A 112 -6.96 -2.27 -9.41
C LEU A 112 -8.32 -2.80 -9.90
N LEU A 113 -8.91 -3.75 -9.17
CA LEU A 113 -10.25 -4.28 -9.46
C LEU A 113 -11.35 -3.22 -9.34
N SER A 114 -11.16 -2.26 -8.44
CA SER A 114 -12.07 -1.14 -8.16
C SER A 114 -11.69 0.16 -8.90
N ALA A 115 -10.66 0.16 -9.73
CA ALA A 115 -10.18 1.35 -10.43
C ALA A 115 -11.21 1.85 -11.44
N ASN A 116 -11.53 3.14 -11.38
CA ASN A 116 -12.50 3.80 -12.26
C ASN A 116 -11.88 4.93 -13.10
N SER A 117 -10.57 5.15 -12.96
CA SER A 117 -9.83 6.21 -13.64
C SER A 117 -8.44 5.72 -14.06
N LEU A 118 -7.85 6.33 -15.10
CA LEU A 118 -6.47 6.04 -15.51
C LEU A 118 -5.47 6.30 -14.37
N ARG A 119 -5.74 7.34 -13.57
CA ARG A 119 -4.96 7.67 -12.38
C ARG A 119 -4.97 6.51 -11.37
N ASP A 120 -6.15 6.00 -11.00
CA ASP A 120 -6.26 4.90 -10.03
C ASP A 120 -5.62 3.63 -10.57
N TYR A 121 -5.81 3.32 -11.85
CA TYR A 121 -5.16 2.20 -12.51
C TYR A 121 -3.63 2.31 -12.43
N THR A 122 -3.08 3.46 -12.83
CA THR A 122 -1.63 3.77 -12.77
C THR A 122 -1.09 3.67 -11.35
N LYS A 123 -1.82 4.23 -10.38
CA LYS A 123 -1.47 4.20 -8.96
C LYS A 123 -1.38 2.78 -8.42
N TYR A 124 -2.38 1.94 -8.66
CA TYR A 124 -2.37 0.56 -8.17
C TYR A 124 -1.35 -0.32 -8.93
N CYS A 125 -1.12 -0.08 -10.23
CA CYS A 125 0.00 -0.69 -10.96
C CYS A 125 1.36 -0.26 -10.38
N SER A 126 1.53 1.01 -10.00
CA SER A 126 2.73 1.48 -9.31
C SER A 126 2.90 0.78 -7.96
N MET A 127 1.84 0.59 -7.17
CA MET A 127 1.93 -0.15 -5.91
C MET A 127 2.33 -1.61 -6.11
N ILE A 128 1.86 -2.27 -7.18
CA ILE A 128 2.32 -3.61 -7.57
C ILE A 128 3.82 -3.59 -7.90
N ALA A 129 4.27 -2.63 -8.70
CA ALA A 129 5.68 -2.47 -9.03
C ALA A 129 6.55 -2.19 -7.79
N GLU A 130 6.08 -1.35 -6.86
CA GLU A 130 6.77 -1.09 -5.59
C GLU A 130 6.99 -2.36 -4.77
N ASN A 131 6.04 -3.31 -4.76
CA ASN A 131 6.25 -4.61 -4.10
C ASN A 131 7.43 -5.37 -4.71
N LEU A 132 7.53 -5.43 -6.04
CA LEU A 132 8.64 -6.11 -6.72
C LEU A 132 9.97 -5.43 -6.41
N LEU A 133 10.02 -4.10 -6.55
CA LEU A 133 11.24 -3.33 -6.29
C LEU A 133 11.67 -3.45 -4.83
N TYR A 134 10.72 -3.50 -3.91
CA TYR A 134 10.98 -3.71 -2.49
C TYR A 134 11.57 -5.09 -2.20
N ILE A 135 11.03 -6.16 -2.81
CA ILE A 135 11.59 -7.52 -2.69
C ILE A 135 13.03 -7.55 -3.20
N GLU A 136 13.29 -6.87 -4.32
CA GLU A 136 14.62 -6.78 -4.92
C GLU A 136 15.57 -5.79 -4.24
N ASN A 137 15.11 -5.06 -3.20
CA ASN A 137 15.85 -3.96 -2.59
C ASN A 137 16.33 -2.90 -3.59
N ALA A 138 15.58 -2.73 -4.68
CA ALA A 138 15.85 -1.75 -5.70
C ALA A 138 15.42 -0.35 -5.24
N ARG A 139 16.09 0.67 -5.77
CA ARG A 139 15.65 2.06 -5.59
C ARG A 139 14.28 2.23 -6.24
N ILE A 140 13.38 2.93 -5.56
CA ILE A 140 12.04 3.22 -6.08
C ILE A 140 12.04 4.65 -6.68
N PRO A 141 11.64 4.86 -7.95
CA PRO A 141 11.57 6.19 -8.53
C PRO A 141 10.52 7.10 -7.86
N ASN A 142 10.68 8.43 -8.01
CA ASN A 142 9.71 9.42 -7.52
C ASN A 142 8.52 9.66 -8.48
N SER A 143 8.45 8.93 -9.60
CA SER A 143 7.34 8.98 -10.56
C SER A 143 6.64 7.62 -10.57
N TRP A 144 5.31 7.61 -10.66
CA TRP A 144 4.56 6.37 -10.87
C TRP A 144 4.96 5.71 -12.18
N ARG A 145 5.04 6.48 -13.27
CA ARG A 145 5.48 5.98 -14.58
C ARG A 145 6.84 5.29 -14.52
N ASP A 146 7.84 5.95 -13.93
CA ASP A 146 9.19 5.38 -13.81
C ASP A 146 9.21 4.15 -12.91
N THR A 147 8.41 4.16 -11.83
CA THR A 147 8.26 3.02 -10.93
C THR A 147 7.70 1.81 -11.66
N ILE A 148 6.67 1.99 -12.49
CA ILE A 148 6.07 0.94 -13.30
C ILE A 148 7.07 0.40 -14.34
N LYS A 149 7.80 1.29 -15.04
CA LYS A 149 8.86 0.89 -15.99
C LYS A 149 9.93 0.03 -15.32
N MET A 150 10.39 0.44 -14.14
CA MET A 150 11.38 -0.33 -13.39
C MET A 150 10.82 -1.66 -12.88
N GLY A 151 9.56 -1.67 -12.42
CA GLY A 151 8.85 -2.89 -12.05
C GLY A 151 8.69 -3.87 -13.22
N TYR A 152 8.41 -3.37 -14.43
CA TYR A 152 8.34 -4.18 -15.65
C TYR A 152 9.68 -4.87 -15.94
N VAL A 153 10.81 -4.15 -15.83
CA VAL A 153 12.15 -4.73 -16.02
C VAL A 153 12.40 -5.85 -15.02
N VAL A 154 12.04 -5.64 -13.75
CA VAL A 154 12.16 -6.68 -12.71
C VAL A 154 11.25 -7.88 -13.00
N ALA A 155 9.97 -7.66 -13.34
CA ALA A 155 9.04 -8.73 -13.67
C ALA A 155 9.54 -9.58 -14.85
N SER A 156 10.05 -8.94 -15.91
CA SER A 156 10.64 -9.59 -17.08
C SER A 156 11.90 -10.39 -16.72
N LYS A 157 12.79 -9.84 -15.87
CA LYS A 157 13.99 -10.53 -15.37
C LYS A 157 13.62 -11.85 -14.66
N TYR A 158 12.57 -11.83 -13.85
CA TYR A 158 12.07 -13.02 -13.13
C TYR A 158 11.09 -13.88 -13.93
N LYS A 159 10.90 -13.57 -15.23
CA LYS A 159 9.97 -14.29 -16.12
C LYS A 159 8.54 -14.34 -15.59
N LEU A 160 8.11 -13.28 -14.90
CA LEU A 160 6.74 -13.09 -14.42
C LEU A 160 5.88 -12.56 -15.58
N ARG A 161 5.45 -13.46 -16.47
CA ARG A 161 4.80 -13.18 -17.75
C ARG A 161 3.52 -12.36 -17.62
N TYR A 162 2.65 -12.70 -16.67
CA TYR A 162 1.37 -12.02 -16.53
C TYR A 162 1.55 -10.64 -15.89
N LEU A 163 2.43 -10.57 -14.89
CA LEU A 163 2.78 -9.33 -14.22
C LEU A 163 3.51 -8.36 -15.17
N SER A 164 4.44 -8.85 -16.00
CA SER A 164 5.11 -8.04 -17.01
C SER A 164 4.11 -7.51 -18.04
N THR A 165 3.14 -8.33 -18.46
CA THR A 165 2.08 -7.93 -19.39
C THR A 165 1.19 -6.83 -18.79
N LEU A 166 0.79 -6.97 -17.51
CA LEU A 166 0.02 -5.95 -16.81
C LEU A 166 0.76 -4.61 -16.74
N LEU A 167 2.03 -4.64 -16.33
CA LEU A 167 2.83 -3.41 -16.20
C LEU A 167 3.12 -2.78 -17.57
N LEU A 168 3.37 -3.57 -18.61
CA LEU A 168 3.54 -3.08 -19.98
C LEU A 168 2.26 -2.41 -20.49
N SER A 169 1.10 -3.04 -20.32
CA SER A 169 -0.18 -2.45 -20.69
C SER A 169 -0.43 -1.13 -19.95
N CYS A 170 0.00 -1.02 -18.70
CA CYS A 170 -0.08 0.24 -17.96
C CYS A 170 0.83 1.33 -18.55
N ILE A 171 2.05 0.99 -18.95
CA ILE A 171 2.97 1.92 -19.62
C ILE A 171 2.35 2.43 -20.93
N GLU A 172 1.82 1.53 -21.75
CA GLU A 172 1.17 1.88 -23.03
C GLU A 172 -0.02 2.81 -22.84
N ASN A 173 -0.87 2.55 -21.83
CA ASN A 173 -2.02 3.41 -21.51
C ASN A 173 -1.63 4.79 -20.98
N ILE A 174 -0.47 4.92 -20.31
CA ILE A 174 0.06 6.22 -19.87
C ILE A 174 0.62 7.02 -21.06
N GLU A 175 1.14 6.32 -22.07
CA GLU A 175 1.83 6.90 -23.23
C GLU A 175 0.90 7.18 -24.42
N SER A 176 -0.27 6.55 -24.48
CA SER A 176 -1.23 6.76 -25.56
C SER A 176 -1.90 8.15 -25.48
N ILE A 177 -1.86 8.89 -26.60
CA ILE A 177 -2.48 10.23 -26.75
C ILE A 177 -4.02 10.13 -26.74
N GLN A 178 -4.57 8.96 -27.08
CA GLN A 178 -6.00 8.69 -27.04
C GLN A 178 -6.44 8.43 -25.59
N ARG A 179 -7.00 9.46 -24.95
CA ARG A 179 -7.72 9.38 -23.65
C ARG A 179 -8.99 8.51 -23.70
N TYR A 180 -9.09 7.58 -24.63
CA TYR A 180 -10.20 6.66 -24.73
C TYR A 180 -9.87 5.48 -23.84
N MET A 181 -10.58 5.36 -22.71
CA MET A 181 -10.53 4.16 -21.88
C MET A 181 -11.42 3.11 -22.53
N PRO A 182 -10.91 2.12 -23.30
CA PRO A 182 -11.61 0.85 -23.30
C PRO A 182 -11.67 0.45 -21.82
N ALA A 183 -12.86 0.07 -21.34
CA ALA A 183 -13.03 -0.39 -19.98
C ALA A 183 -11.79 -1.21 -19.59
N LEU A 184 -11.11 -0.84 -18.50
CA LEU A 184 -9.96 -1.54 -17.93
C LEU A 184 -10.41 -2.94 -17.42
N ASN A 185 -11.04 -3.70 -18.31
CA ASN A 185 -11.29 -5.11 -18.22
C ASN A 185 -9.96 -5.76 -18.52
N VAL A 186 -9.06 -5.70 -17.53
CA VAL A 186 -8.05 -6.74 -17.43
C VAL A 186 -8.83 -8.04 -17.51
N ASN A 187 -8.58 -8.83 -18.56
CA ASN A 187 -9.28 -10.08 -18.77
C ASN A 187 -9.23 -10.86 -17.45
N SER A 188 -10.39 -11.28 -16.95
CA SER A 188 -10.53 -11.92 -15.63
C SER A 188 -9.51 -13.06 -15.43
N SER A 189 -9.21 -13.80 -16.50
CA SER A 189 -8.19 -14.85 -16.49
C SER A 189 -6.75 -14.31 -16.33
N GLN A 190 -6.40 -13.23 -17.03
CA GLN A 190 -5.09 -12.57 -16.90
C GLN A 190 -4.91 -11.98 -15.50
N PHE A 191 -5.96 -11.35 -14.96
CA PHE A 191 -5.94 -10.75 -13.62
C PHE A 191 -5.70 -11.79 -12.52
N VAL A 192 -6.37 -12.94 -12.60
CA VAL A 192 -6.14 -14.05 -11.64
C VAL A 192 -4.75 -14.64 -11.80
N ASN A 193 -4.26 -14.76 -13.04
CA ASN A 193 -2.92 -15.30 -13.29
C ASN A 193 -1.80 -14.37 -12.79
N VAL A 194 -1.98 -13.05 -12.82
CA VAL A 194 -1.09 -12.08 -12.15
C VAL A 194 -0.96 -12.41 -10.66
N VAL A 195 -2.08 -12.67 -9.98
CA VAL A 195 -2.08 -13.00 -8.55
C VAL A 195 -1.39 -14.34 -8.28
N LYS A 196 -1.72 -15.39 -9.05
CA LYS A 196 -1.07 -16.70 -8.92
C LYS A 196 0.44 -16.62 -9.11
N GLU A 197 0.87 -15.89 -10.13
CA GLU A 197 2.28 -15.70 -10.45
C GLU A 197 3.03 -14.96 -9.34
N TYR A 198 2.44 -13.90 -8.78
CA TYR A 198 3.02 -13.18 -7.65
C TYR A 198 3.10 -14.04 -6.38
N LEU A 199 2.02 -14.78 -6.04
CA LEU A 199 2.00 -15.70 -4.90
C LEU A 199 3.13 -16.73 -4.97
N LYS A 200 3.34 -17.32 -6.16
CA LYS A 200 4.44 -18.24 -6.42
C LYS A 200 5.80 -17.56 -6.25
N PHE A 201 5.96 -16.33 -6.75
CA PHE A 201 7.20 -15.56 -6.63
C PHE A 201 7.58 -15.30 -5.18
N ILE A 202 6.63 -14.95 -4.32
CA ILE A 202 6.87 -14.71 -2.89
C ILE A 202 6.88 -16.00 -2.04
N GLN A 203 6.75 -17.18 -2.67
CA GLN A 203 6.69 -18.49 -2.02
C GLN A 203 5.60 -18.55 -0.92
N VAL A 204 4.37 -18.16 -1.28
CA VAL A 204 3.18 -18.33 -0.47
C VAL A 204 2.29 -19.34 -1.17
N GLU A 205 2.23 -20.55 -0.61
CA GLU A 205 1.46 -21.67 -1.17
C GLU A 205 -0.02 -21.59 -0.77
N ASP A 206 -0.29 -21.17 0.47
CA ASP A 206 -1.65 -20.85 0.93
C ASP A 206 -1.73 -19.46 1.58
N VAL A 207 -2.78 -18.74 1.22
CA VAL A 207 -3.14 -17.45 1.78
C VAL A 207 -3.58 -17.59 3.25
N GLU A 208 -4.07 -18.77 3.66
CA GLU A 208 -4.54 -19.09 5.01
C GLU A 208 -3.42 -19.35 6.04
N GLU A 209 -2.26 -19.84 5.61
CA GLU A 209 -1.06 -20.10 6.46
C GLU A 209 -0.53 -18.86 7.18
N LEU A 210 -1.00 -17.68 6.78
CA LEU A 210 -0.53 -16.40 7.29
C LEU A 210 -1.32 -15.92 8.51
N SER A 211 -2.22 -16.72 9.08
CA SER A 211 -3.05 -16.35 10.23
C SER A 211 -2.35 -16.53 11.59
N GLY A 212 -1.52 -15.56 11.99
CA GLY A 212 -1.09 -15.39 13.41
C GLY A 212 0.38 -15.10 13.62
N GLY A 213 0.70 -14.27 14.62
CA GLY A 213 2.09 -14.03 15.05
C GLY A 213 2.26 -12.79 15.94
N ILE A 214 3.45 -12.64 16.54
CA ILE A 214 3.89 -11.63 17.54
C ILE A 214 3.47 -10.17 17.24
N SER A 215 3.15 -9.85 15.98
CA SER A 215 2.52 -8.58 15.58
C SER A 215 1.17 -8.29 16.27
N ASP A 216 0.50 -9.31 16.79
CA ASP A 216 -0.84 -9.21 17.35
C ASP A 216 -0.87 -8.49 18.70
N ALA A 217 0.20 -8.54 19.51
CA ALA A 217 0.25 -7.84 20.79
C ALA A 217 0.25 -6.31 20.63
N LEU A 218 1.06 -5.79 19.71
CA LEU A 218 1.14 -4.34 19.42
C LEU A 218 -0.11 -3.83 18.69
N ARG A 219 -0.73 -4.68 17.89
CA ARG A 219 -2.05 -4.41 17.29
C ARG A 219 -3.15 -4.36 18.32
N CYS A 220 -3.18 -5.31 19.25
CA CYS A 220 -4.09 -5.27 20.39
C CYS A 220 -3.87 -3.99 21.20
N ILE A 221 -2.62 -3.62 21.49
CA ILE A 221 -2.32 -2.35 22.18
C ILE A 221 -2.85 -1.15 21.38
N TYR A 222 -2.67 -1.12 20.06
CA TYR A 222 -3.20 -0.05 19.22
C TYR A 222 -4.73 -0.01 19.20
N GLU A 223 -5.39 -1.15 18.98
CA GLU A 223 -6.85 -1.27 18.99
C GLU A 223 -7.43 -0.87 20.36
N VAL A 224 -6.78 -1.28 21.46
CA VAL A 224 -7.13 -0.90 22.83
C VAL A 224 -6.96 0.60 23.02
N ILE A 225 -5.79 1.17 22.73
CA ILE A 225 -5.52 2.61 22.89
C ILE A 225 -6.52 3.44 22.10
N VAL A 226 -6.81 3.08 20.85
CA VAL A 226 -7.76 3.82 20.03
C VAL A 226 -9.20 3.66 20.53
N LYS A 227 -9.59 2.45 20.94
CA LYS A 227 -10.92 2.21 21.51
C LYS A 227 -11.13 3.00 22.80
N PHE A 228 -10.16 3.01 23.71
CA PHE A 228 -10.28 3.68 25.00
C PHE A 228 -10.08 5.19 24.92
N LEU A 229 -9.05 5.67 24.21
CA LEU A 229 -8.73 7.10 24.15
C LEU A 229 -9.54 7.86 23.11
N LEU A 230 -9.84 7.24 21.96
CA LEU A 230 -10.52 7.92 20.84
C LEU A 230 -11.97 7.47 20.64
N ARG A 231 -12.45 6.52 21.46
CA ARG A 231 -13.81 5.92 21.37
C ARG A 231 -14.13 5.36 19.98
N TYR A 232 -13.10 4.98 19.21
CA TYR A 232 -13.26 4.44 17.87
C TYR A 232 -12.97 2.94 17.86
N ASN A 233 -13.96 2.13 17.47
CA ASN A 233 -13.84 0.68 17.49
C ASN A 233 -13.26 0.17 16.15
N MET A 234 -11.93 0.27 16.01
CA MET A 234 -11.22 -0.19 14.82
C MET A 234 -11.21 -1.72 14.74
N LYS A 235 -11.66 -2.29 13.61
CA LYS A 235 -11.64 -3.74 13.35
C LYS A 235 -10.50 -4.13 12.42
N TRP A 236 -9.27 -3.77 12.77
CA TRP A 236 -8.11 -3.95 11.89
C TRP A 236 -7.92 -5.42 11.53
N ARG A 237 -7.84 -6.32 12.53
CA ARG A 237 -7.58 -7.75 12.29
C ARG A 237 -8.58 -8.36 11.30
N THR A 238 -9.87 -8.14 11.54
CA THR A 238 -10.95 -8.66 10.70
C THR A 238 -10.85 -8.11 9.29
N CYS A 239 -10.66 -6.80 9.13
CA CYS A 239 -10.59 -6.18 7.80
C CYS A 239 -9.36 -6.64 7.00
N SER A 240 -8.20 -6.78 7.65
CA SER A 240 -6.98 -7.29 6.98
C SER A 240 -7.17 -8.74 6.53
N SER A 241 -7.83 -9.57 7.35
CA SER A 241 -8.15 -10.95 6.96
C SER A 241 -9.07 -10.98 5.76
N ILE A 242 -10.15 -10.20 5.77
CA ILE A 242 -11.12 -10.12 4.65
C ILE A 242 -10.40 -9.75 3.34
N ILE A 243 -9.55 -8.73 3.36
CA ILE A 243 -8.81 -8.28 2.16
C ILE A 243 -7.89 -9.38 1.62
N ILE A 244 -7.17 -10.05 2.50
CA ILE A 244 -6.27 -11.15 2.12
C ILE A 244 -7.09 -12.30 1.52
N THR A 245 -8.19 -12.69 2.15
CA THR A 245 -9.10 -13.75 1.66
C THR A 245 -9.68 -13.41 0.28
N LEU A 246 -10.10 -12.17 0.05
CA LEU A 246 -10.66 -11.74 -1.24
C LEU A 246 -9.67 -11.85 -2.41
N MET A 247 -8.37 -11.85 -2.11
CA MET A 247 -7.32 -12.03 -3.12
C MET A 247 -7.09 -13.52 -3.48
N HIS A 248 -7.65 -14.47 -2.72
CA HIS A 248 -7.48 -15.89 -3.00
C HIS A 248 -7.90 -16.23 -4.44
N PRO A 249 -7.06 -16.92 -5.26
CA PRO A 249 -7.32 -17.07 -6.70
C PRO A 249 -8.69 -17.65 -7.06
N LYS A 250 -9.21 -18.61 -6.28
CA LYS A 250 -10.55 -19.17 -6.51
C LYS A 250 -11.66 -18.14 -6.30
N ILE A 251 -11.54 -17.32 -5.25
CA ILE A 251 -12.49 -16.25 -4.93
C ILE A 251 -12.39 -15.17 -6.00
N LEU A 252 -11.17 -14.77 -6.36
CA LEU A 252 -10.92 -13.73 -7.34
C LEU A 252 -11.47 -14.10 -8.73
N THR A 253 -11.34 -15.37 -9.15
CA THR A 253 -11.99 -15.88 -10.36
C THR A 253 -13.50 -15.68 -10.30
N TYR A 254 -14.15 -16.08 -9.21
CA TYR A 254 -15.60 -15.92 -9.06
C TYR A 254 -16.02 -14.43 -9.08
N VAL A 255 -15.29 -13.58 -8.36
CA VAL A 255 -15.54 -12.13 -8.28
C VAL A 255 -15.38 -11.46 -9.64
N THR A 256 -14.34 -11.80 -10.40
CA THR A 256 -14.05 -11.18 -11.71
C THR A 256 -14.97 -11.66 -12.83
N LEU A 257 -15.60 -12.82 -12.69
CA LEU A 257 -16.60 -13.33 -13.63
C LEU A 257 -18.02 -12.79 -13.37
N ASN A 258 -18.31 -12.29 -12.17
CA ASN A 258 -19.64 -11.83 -11.78
C ASN A 258 -19.65 -10.33 -11.41
N SER A 259 -20.24 -9.50 -12.28
CA SER A 259 -20.28 -8.04 -12.12
C SER A 259 -20.99 -7.57 -10.84
N MET A 260 -22.06 -8.25 -10.42
CA MET A 260 -22.78 -7.93 -9.18
C MET A 260 -21.89 -8.19 -7.96
N ILE A 261 -21.18 -9.32 -7.95
CA ILE A 261 -20.25 -9.68 -6.87
C ILE A 261 -19.06 -8.73 -6.86
N LYS A 262 -18.50 -8.39 -8.02
CA LYS A 262 -17.43 -7.38 -8.16
C LYS A 262 -17.82 -6.04 -7.51
N ALA A 263 -19.04 -5.56 -7.74
CA ALA A 263 -19.54 -4.32 -7.13
C ALA A 263 -19.64 -4.42 -5.60
N ARG A 264 -20.10 -5.57 -5.07
CA ARG A 264 -20.16 -5.82 -3.62
C ARG A 264 -18.77 -5.87 -2.99
N VAL A 265 -17.83 -6.58 -3.62
CA VAL A 265 -16.44 -6.67 -3.16
C VAL A 265 -15.76 -5.31 -3.18
N THR A 266 -16.01 -4.48 -4.19
CA THR A 266 -15.49 -3.10 -4.27
C THR A 266 -15.98 -2.25 -3.08
N LYS A 267 -17.27 -2.34 -2.73
CA LYS A 267 -17.82 -1.65 -1.55
C LYS A 267 -17.20 -2.17 -0.23
N LEU A 268 -17.08 -3.49 -0.10
CA LEU A 268 -16.48 -4.12 1.08
C LEU A 268 -15.00 -3.71 1.24
N PHE A 269 -14.24 -3.69 0.15
CA PHE A 269 -12.87 -3.22 0.12
C PHE A 269 -12.75 -1.76 0.58
N ALA A 270 -13.60 -0.86 0.06
CA ALA A 270 -13.61 0.54 0.44
C ALA A 270 -13.85 0.73 1.95
N TRP A 271 -14.76 -0.06 2.54
CA TRP A 271 -15.01 -0.05 3.98
C TRP A 271 -13.82 -0.63 4.77
N CYS A 272 -13.29 -1.79 4.39
CA CYS A 272 -12.16 -2.43 5.07
C CYS A 272 -10.91 -1.54 5.05
N ARG A 273 -10.65 -0.84 3.94
CA ARG A 273 -9.54 0.11 3.79
C ARG A 273 -9.57 1.20 4.84
N GLN A 274 -10.76 1.71 5.21
CA GLN A 274 -10.89 2.76 6.23
C GLN A 274 -10.61 2.26 7.66
N GLN A 275 -10.72 0.95 7.90
CA GLN A 275 -10.57 0.33 9.22
C GLN A 275 -9.13 -0.12 9.53
N ILE A 276 -8.23 -0.03 8.55
CA ILE A 276 -6.85 -0.46 8.70
C ILE A 276 -5.96 0.80 8.70
N PRO A 277 -5.36 1.14 9.84
CA PRO A 277 -4.52 2.32 9.96
C PRO A 277 -3.25 2.13 9.12
N VAL A 278 -2.88 3.18 8.37
CA VAL A 278 -1.65 3.26 7.56
C VAL A 278 -1.69 2.40 6.30
N LEU A 279 -2.78 2.44 5.53
CA LEU A 279 -2.79 1.89 4.19
C LEU A 279 -2.42 2.92 3.16
N SER A 280 -1.10 3.09 3.08
CA SER A 280 -0.42 3.81 2.03
C SER A 280 -0.85 5.28 1.96
N PRO A 281 -0.03 6.15 2.52
CA PRO A 281 0.10 7.52 2.07
C PRO A 281 0.18 7.70 0.54
N LEU A 282 0.49 6.65 -0.24
CA LEU A 282 0.49 6.69 -1.69
C LEU A 282 -0.81 6.13 -2.31
N ALA A 283 -1.71 5.55 -1.49
CA ALA A 283 -2.98 4.94 -1.86
C ALA A 283 -4.21 5.77 -1.48
N HIS A 284 -4.07 6.85 -0.72
CA HIS A 284 -5.18 7.76 -0.47
C HIS A 284 -5.49 8.61 -1.72
N PRO A 285 -6.79 8.81 -2.03
CA PRO A 285 -7.23 9.52 -3.24
C PRO A 285 -6.82 10.99 -3.24
#